data_AF-A0A1F7SG80-F1
#
_entry.id   AF-A0A1F7SG80-F1
#
_cell.length_a   1.000
_cell.length_b   1.000
_cell.length_c   1.000
_cell.angle_alpha   90.00
_cell.angle_beta   90.00
_cell.angle_gamma   90.00
#
_symmetry.space_group_name_H-M   'P 1'
#
loop_
_entity.id
_entity.type
_entity.pdbx_description
1 polymer ?
#
loop_
_entity_poly.entity_id
_entity_poly.type
_entity_poly.pdbx_seq_one_letter_code
_entity_poly.pdbx_strand_id
1 'polypeptide(L)'
;ETGRRWPVVFSSFEGYQGPVNSYLAMMGGARWPMAVLSVAGLVAWGWLTKNLVATAVIALSPTMIMLARSVSEWQAMVNLGLILMAIWGWKVKGRWRWVSLGIGVLGIVVWLGLVRGQFNFMSDISIINGINQFRGSGSRWLYNKSFYGLRLGENILDNLKPQYWFAGGDRNSIYGQTNYGLGLVAFLPAFLLGLKKTLKEKKWWLVGWLVVGILPSALSLPTPNQERLVGAMLAVAVICGMGWPR
;
A
#
# COMPACT_ATOMS: atom_id res chain seq x y z
N GLU A 1 -44.56 -6.81 -2.16
CA GLU A 1 -44.06 -5.48 -1.72
C GLU A 1 -42.76 -5.05 -2.43
N THR A 2 -42.52 -5.46 -3.67
CA THR A 2 -41.33 -5.07 -4.45
C THR A 2 -41.66 -3.88 -5.36
N GLY A 3 -41.76 -2.70 -4.75
CA GLY A 3 -41.80 -1.41 -5.43
C GLY A 3 -40.63 -0.55 -4.98
N ARG A 4 -39.43 -0.78 -5.51
CA ARG A 4 -38.28 0.11 -5.26
C ARG A 4 -38.04 1.00 -6.48
N ARG A 5 -38.42 2.26 -6.34
CA ARG A 5 -38.05 3.36 -7.25
C ARG A 5 -36.56 3.64 -7.11
N TRP A 6 -35.92 3.90 -8.24
CA TRP A 6 -34.54 4.38 -8.30
C TRP A 6 -34.37 5.75 -7.60
N PRO A 7 -33.16 6.05 -7.07
CA PRO A 7 -31.99 5.18 -6.99
C PRO A 7 -32.04 4.25 -5.77
N VAL A 8 -31.60 3.01 -5.96
CA VAL A 8 -31.41 2.05 -4.87
C VAL A 8 -30.21 2.51 -4.03
N VAL A 9 -30.49 3.23 -2.95
CA VAL A 9 -29.49 3.52 -1.93
C VAL A 9 -29.29 2.25 -1.12
N PHE A 10 -28.20 1.53 -1.37
CA PHE A 10 -27.81 0.39 -0.56
C PHE A 10 -27.39 0.91 0.81
N SER A 11 -28.18 0.67 1.85
CA SER A 11 -27.80 0.92 3.24
C SER A 11 -26.91 -0.17 3.84
N SER A 12 -26.46 -1.16 3.05
CA SER A 12 -25.62 -2.26 3.51
C SER A 12 -24.11 -1.94 3.56
N PHE A 13 -23.73 -0.66 3.45
CA PHE A 13 -22.33 -0.21 3.56
C PHE A 13 -21.75 -0.31 4.99
N GLU A 14 -22.51 -0.82 5.97
CA GLU A 14 -21.93 -1.20 7.26
C GLU A 14 -20.92 -2.37 7.14
N GLY A 15 -20.92 -3.09 6.00
CA GLY A 15 -19.95 -4.13 5.69
C GLY A 15 -18.88 -3.72 4.66
N TYR A 16 -17.81 -3.07 5.12
CA TYR A 16 -16.42 -3.16 4.62
C TYR A 16 -16.05 -2.93 3.13
N GLN A 17 -16.95 -2.56 2.23
CA GLN A 17 -16.57 -2.24 0.84
C GLN A 17 -16.86 -0.77 0.53
N GLY A 18 -15.80 -0.01 0.25
CA GLY A 18 -15.87 1.38 -0.17
C GLY A 18 -16.64 1.55 -1.48
N PRO A 19 -17.20 2.75 -1.73
CA PRO A 19 -18.12 3.01 -2.83
C PRO A 19 -17.51 2.70 -4.20
N VAL A 20 -16.19 2.87 -4.35
CA VAL A 20 -15.46 2.59 -5.60
C VAL A 20 -15.68 1.15 -6.07
N ASN A 21 -15.62 0.18 -5.16
CA ASN A 21 -15.76 -1.22 -5.50
C ASN A 21 -17.18 -1.57 -5.95
N SER A 22 -18.18 -0.96 -5.33
CA SER A 22 -19.58 -1.10 -5.72
C SER A 22 -19.84 -0.54 -7.11
N TYR A 23 -19.27 0.64 -7.43
CA TYR A 23 -19.41 1.23 -8.77
C TYR A 23 -18.67 0.42 -9.84
N LEU A 24 -17.47 -0.10 -9.55
CA LEU A 24 -16.73 -0.97 -10.47
C LEU A 24 -17.43 -2.31 -10.69
N ALA A 25 -18.06 -2.88 -9.66
CA ALA A 25 -18.85 -4.10 -9.78
C ALA A 25 -20.07 -3.93 -10.70
N MET A 26 -20.70 -2.75 -10.68
CA MET A 26 -21.87 -2.44 -11.52
C MET A 26 -21.56 -2.40 -13.03
N MET A 27 -20.30 -2.22 -13.45
CA MET A 27 -19.91 -2.13 -14.87
C MET A 27 -19.58 -3.48 -15.55
N GLY A 28 -20.09 -4.61 -15.05
CA GLY A 28 -19.88 -5.93 -15.66
C GLY A 28 -18.79 -6.78 -15.01
N GLY A 29 -18.51 -6.55 -13.72
CA GLY A 29 -17.59 -7.35 -12.90
C GLY A 29 -16.37 -6.56 -12.45
N ALA A 30 -16.17 -6.44 -11.14
CA ALA A 30 -15.19 -5.54 -10.53
C ALA A 30 -13.71 -5.83 -10.87
N ARG A 31 -13.40 -6.99 -11.46
CA ARG A 31 -12.01 -7.43 -11.73
C ARG A 31 -11.40 -6.80 -12.99
N TRP A 32 -12.18 -6.66 -14.07
CA TRP A 32 -11.68 -6.09 -15.32
C TRP A 32 -11.25 -4.61 -15.15
N PRO A 33 -12.06 -3.73 -14.52
CA PRO A 33 -11.66 -2.35 -14.29
C PRO A 33 -10.39 -2.24 -13.44
N MET A 34 -10.20 -3.12 -12.45
CA MET A 34 -8.99 -3.16 -11.63
C MET A 34 -7.75 -3.59 -12.41
N ALA A 35 -7.89 -4.55 -13.33
CA ALA A 35 -6.80 -4.93 -14.22
C ALA A 35 -6.40 -3.77 -15.14
N VAL A 36 -7.38 -3.09 -15.76
CA VAL A 36 -7.14 -1.91 -16.61
C VAL A 36 -6.46 -0.80 -15.81
N LEU A 37 -6.95 -0.52 -14.60
CA LEU A 37 -6.36 0.48 -13.71
C LEU A 37 -4.91 0.12 -13.32
N SER A 38 -4.63 -1.16 -13.09
CA SER A 38 -3.29 -1.64 -12.76
C SER A 38 -2.33 -1.53 -13.94
N VAL A 39 -2.77 -1.83 -15.16
CA VAL A 39 -1.96 -1.63 -16.37
C VAL A 39 -1.67 -0.14 -16.57
N ALA A 40 -2.68 0.72 -16.42
CA ALA A 40 -2.49 2.17 -16.52
C ALA A 40 -1.53 2.70 -15.44
N GLY A 41 -1.65 2.22 -14.20
CA GLY A 41 -0.73 2.54 -13.11
C GLY A 41 0.71 2.09 -13.39
N LEU A 42 0.89 0.91 -13.98
CA LEU A 42 2.20 0.40 -14.39
C LEU A 42 2.83 1.23 -15.51
N VAL A 43 2.05 1.64 -16.52
CA VAL A 43 2.53 2.53 -17.58
C VAL A 43 2.93 3.89 -17.02
N ALA A 44 2.10 4.47 -16.14
CA ALA A 44 2.40 5.70 -15.44
C ALA A 44 3.70 5.60 -14.62
N TRP A 45 3.89 4.48 -13.92
CA TRP A 45 5.12 4.18 -13.17
C TRP A 45 6.36 4.12 -14.06
N GLY A 46 6.30 3.38 -15.18
CA GLY A 46 7.41 3.29 -16.12
C GLY A 46 7.78 4.64 -16.70
N TRP A 47 6.79 5.49 -16.95
CA TRP A 47 7.02 6.83 -17.45
C TRP A 47 7.62 7.79 -16.41
N LEU A 48 7.14 7.72 -15.16
CA LEU A 48 7.68 8.49 -14.04
C LEU A 48 9.13 8.13 -13.73
N THR A 49 9.45 6.85 -13.71
CA THR A 49 10.79 6.36 -13.32
C THR A 49 11.79 6.35 -14.47
N LYS A 50 11.32 6.22 -15.72
CA LYS A 50 12.14 6.00 -16.92
C LYS A 50 13.15 4.85 -16.73
N ASN A 51 12.79 3.86 -15.93
CA ASN A 51 13.65 2.73 -15.57
C ASN A 51 12.91 1.42 -15.85
N LEU A 52 13.36 0.69 -16.88
CA LEU A 52 12.75 -0.57 -17.30
C LEU A 52 12.80 -1.63 -16.21
N VAL A 53 13.88 -1.69 -15.43
CA VAL A 53 14.04 -2.68 -14.35
C VAL A 53 13.06 -2.38 -13.22
N ALA A 54 12.95 -1.12 -12.80
CA ALA A 54 11.97 -0.72 -11.79
C ALA A 54 10.54 -1.03 -12.26
N THR A 55 10.26 -0.87 -13.55
CA THR A 55 8.96 -1.21 -14.14
C THR A 55 8.73 -2.72 -14.14
N ALA A 56 9.74 -3.51 -14.53
CA ALA A 56 9.68 -4.97 -14.55
C ALA A 56 9.49 -5.55 -13.14
N VAL A 57 10.11 -4.97 -12.11
CA VAL A 57 9.92 -5.40 -10.72
C VAL A 57 8.47 -5.29 -10.27
N ILE A 58 7.78 -4.20 -10.64
CA ILE A 58 6.35 -4.02 -10.36
C ILE A 58 5.50 -4.96 -11.22
N ALA A 59 5.81 -5.06 -12.51
CA ALA A 59 5.06 -5.88 -13.46
C ALA A 59 5.09 -7.38 -13.13
N LEU A 60 6.22 -7.87 -12.63
CA LEU A 60 6.47 -9.28 -12.30
C LEU A 60 6.25 -9.60 -10.82
N SER A 61 5.88 -8.62 -10.00
CA SER A 61 5.57 -8.83 -8.59
C SER A 61 4.34 -9.73 -8.43
N PRO A 62 4.44 -10.86 -7.70
CA PRO A 62 3.29 -11.73 -7.44
C PRO A 62 2.14 -10.97 -6.78
N THR A 63 2.44 -10.18 -5.75
CA THR A 63 1.43 -9.37 -5.04
C THR A 63 0.74 -8.39 -5.98
N MET A 64 1.47 -7.67 -6.85
CA MET A 64 0.85 -6.71 -7.78
C MET A 64 -0.05 -7.40 -8.81
N ILE A 65 0.37 -8.56 -9.33
CA ILE A 65 -0.42 -9.36 -10.27
C ILE A 65 -1.70 -9.88 -9.60
N MET A 66 -1.59 -10.40 -8.37
CA MET A 66 -2.74 -10.91 -7.62
C MET A 66 -3.71 -9.79 -7.25
N LEU A 67 -3.18 -8.68 -6.75
CA LEU A 67 -4.01 -7.54 -6.39
C LEU A 67 -4.72 -6.97 -7.62
N ALA A 68 -4.07 -6.94 -8.78
CA ALA A 68 -4.67 -6.45 -10.03
C ALA A 68 -5.89 -7.28 -10.48
N ARG A 69 -5.97 -8.54 -10.03
CA ARG A 69 -7.11 -9.44 -10.26
C ARG A 69 -8.14 -9.37 -9.12
N SER A 70 -7.77 -8.79 -8.00
CA SER A 70 -8.62 -8.59 -6.83
C SER A 70 -9.20 -7.17 -6.82
N VAL A 71 -10.24 -6.97 -6.02
CA VAL A 71 -10.84 -5.64 -5.83
C VAL A 71 -10.21 -5.00 -4.59
N SER A 72 -8.91 -4.69 -4.68
CA SER A 72 -8.16 -4.06 -3.59
C SER A 72 -8.26 -2.54 -3.69
N GLU A 73 -8.81 -1.93 -2.64
CA GLU A 73 -8.90 -0.46 -2.54
C GLU A 73 -7.52 0.16 -2.47
N TRP A 74 -6.62 -0.41 -1.67
CA TRP A 74 -5.25 0.08 -1.52
C TRP A 74 -4.50 0.09 -2.86
N GLN A 75 -4.64 -0.96 -3.65
CA GLN A 75 -3.99 -1.01 -4.96
C GLN A 75 -4.62 -0.01 -5.93
N ALA A 76 -5.96 0.10 -5.95
CA ALA A 76 -6.65 1.09 -6.77
C ALA A 76 -6.15 2.50 -6.47
N MET A 77 -5.98 2.83 -5.19
CA MET A 77 -5.49 4.12 -4.72
C MET A 77 -4.04 4.38 -5.16
N VAL A 78 -3.15 3.40 -5.02
CA VAL A 78 -1.76 3.55 -5.48
C VAL A 78 -1.71 3.76 -7.00
N ASN A 79 -2.44 2.96 -7.77
CA ASN A 79 -2.49 3.10 -9.23
C ASN A 79 -3.06 4.46 -9.67
N LEU A 80 -4.16 4.91 -9.07
CA LEU A 80 -4.71 6.25 -9.32
C LEU A 80 -3.71 7.35 -8.96
N GLY A 81 -3.04 7.25 -7.82
CA GLY A 81 -2.00 8.18 -7.41
C GLY A 81 -0.85 8.25 -8.42
N LEU A 82 -0.38 7.11 -8.92
CA LEU A 82 0.64 7.03 -9.97
C LEU A 82 0.18 7.69 -11.27
N ILE A 83 -1.04 7.42 -11.71
CA ILE A 83 -1.61 8.02 -12.93
C ILE A 83 -1.69 9.54 -12.77
N LEU A 84 -2.18 10.03 -11.63
CA LEU A 84 -2.27 11.47 -11.36
C LEU A 84 -0.89 12.12 -11.31
N MET A 85 0.10 11.50 -10.66
CA MET A 85 1.48 11.99 -10.63
C MET A 85 2.11 12.00 -12.02
N ALA A 86 1.86 10.98 -12.83
CA ALA A 86 2.28 10.95 -14.23
C ALA A 86 1.67 12.13 -14.99
N ILE A 87 0.33 12.25 -14.99
CA ILE A 87 -0.37 13.36 -15.65
C ILE A 87 0.20 14.71 -15.18
N TRP A 88 0.44 14.89 -13.88
CA TRP A 88 1.03 16.11 -13.35
C TRP A 88 2.47 16.36 -13.84
N GLY A 89 3.29 15.30 -13.87
CA GLY A 89 4.63 15.29 -14.44
C GLY A 89 4.66 15.55 -15.94
N TRP A 90 3.55 15.33 -16.66
CA TRP A 90 3.33 15.71 -18.05
C TRP A 90 3.18 17.21 -18.23
N LYS A 91 4.22 17.97 -17.84
CA LYS A 91 4.38 19.42 -18.03
C LYS A 91 3.04 20.15 -18.19
N VAL A 92 2.13 19.98 -17.24
CA VAL A 92 0.81 20.57 -17.32
C VAL A 92 1.02 22.07 -17.11
N LYS A 93 1.04 22.82 -18.21
CA LYS A 93 1.23 24.27 -18.20
C LYS A 93 -0.10 24.99 -17.96
N GLY A 94 -0.05 26.14 -17.30
CA GLY A 94 -1.20 27.03 -17.12
C GLY A 94 -2.27 26.51 -16.14
N ARG A 95 -3.54 26.83 -16.41
CA ARG A 95 -4.69 26.62 -15.50
C ARG A 95 -4.89 25.15 -15.08
N TRP A 96 -4.47 24.20 -15.91
CA TRP A 96 -4.58 22.76 -15.65
C TRP A 96 -3.67 22.27 -14.52
N ARG A 97 -2.63 23.03 -14.14
CA ARG A 97 -1.78 22.72 -12.97
C ARG A 97 -2.55 22.82 -11.65
N TRP A 98 -3.52 23.74 -11.58
CA TRP A 98 -4.37 23.92 -10.39
C TRP A 98 -5.46 22.87 -10.32
N VAL A 99 -6.00 22.45 -11.47
CA VAL A 99 -6.97 21.34 -11.56
C VAL A 99 -6.34 20.03 -11.07
N SER A 100 -5.11 19.74 -11.51
CA SER A 100 -4.38 18.54 -11.08
C SER A 100 -3.98 18.57 -9.61
N LEU A 101 -3.59 19.73 -9.07
CA LEU A 101 -3.40 19.90 -7.61
C LEU A 101 -4.71 19.68 -6.85
N GLY A 102 -5.83 20.22 -7.33
CA GLY A 102 -7.16 20.03 -6.73
C GLY A 102 -7.56 18.55 -6.69
N ILE A 103 -7.33 17.82 -7.78
CA ILE A 103 -7.57 16.36 -7.85
C ILE A 103 -6.63 15.60 -6.91
N GLY A 104 -5.36 16.00 -6.81
CA GLY A 104 -4.39 15.39 -5.89
C GLY A 104 -4.79 15.58 -4.41
N VAL A 105 -5.22 16.79 -4.03
CA VAL A 105 -5.72 17.08 -2.67
C VAL A 105 -7.00 16.31 -2.39
N LEU A 106 -7.95 16.26 -3.33
CA LEU A 106 -9.14 15.41 -3.23
C LEU A 106 -8.77 13.94 -3.06
N GLY A 107 -7.77 13.45 -3.79
CA GLY A 107 -7.23 12.10 -3.64
C GLY A 107 -6.67 11.82 -2.24
N ILE A 108 -5.95 12.78 -1.65
CA ILE A 108 -5.44 12.69 -0.27
C ILE A 108 -6.57 12.76 0.77
N VAL A 109 -7.59 13.60 0.56
CA VAL A 109 -8.76 13.70 1.45
C VAL A 109 -9.59 12.41 1.40
N VAL A 110 -9.82 11.88 0.20
CA VAL A 110 -10.44 10.57 0.01
C VAL A 110 -9.57 9.47 0.62
N TRP A 111 -8.24 9.57 0.53
CA TRP A 111 -7.30 8.67 1.20
C TRP A 111 -7.48 8.68 2.72
N LEU A 112 -7.47 9.86 3.35
CA LEU A 112 -7.72 9.99 4.79
C LEU A 112 -9.11 9.47 5.21
N GLY A 113 -10.13 9.67 4.37
CA GLY A 113 -11.48 9.20 4.60
C GLY A 113 -11.63 7.67 4.55
N LEU A 114 -11.08 7.03 3.51
CA LEU A 114 -11.14 5.57 3.32
C LEU A 114 -10.28 4.81 4.34
N VAL A 115 -9.18 5.43 4.76
CA VAL A 115 -8.23 4.82 5.71
C VAL A 115 -8.70 4.90 7.17
N ARG A 116 -9.70 5.75 7.48
CA ARG A 116 -10.15 6.03 8.86
C ARG A 116 -10.65 4.81 9.64
N GLY A 117 -11.12 3.76 8.97
CA GLY A 117 -11.52 2.49 9.59
C GLY A 117 -10.53 1.33 9.39
N GLN A 118 -9.47 1.54 8.62
CA GLN A 118 -8.53 0.49 8.24
C GLN A 118 -7.41 0.32 9.27
N PHE A 119 -7.11 1.35 10.08
CA PHE A 119 -6.10 1.28 11.15
C PHE A 119 -6.73 0.81 12.47
N ASN A 120 -6.65 -0.49 12.72
CA ASN A 120 -7.16 -1.15 13.92
C ASN A 120 -6.07 -1.38 14.99
N PHE A 121 -4.86 -0.83 14.82
CA PHE A 121 -3.76 -0.98 15.76
C PHE A 121 -4.13 -0.54 17.19
N MET A 122 -4.81 0.61 17.34
CA MET A 122 -5.20 1.12 18.66
C MET A 122 -6.37 0.34 19.30
N SER A 123 -7.10 -0.45 18.50
CA SER A 123 -8.24 -1.26 18.97
C SER A 123 -7.89 -2.74 19.11
N ASP A 124 -6.61 -3.10 19.03
CA ASP A 124 -6.17 -4.48 19.18
C ASP A 124 -6.37 -4.97 20.62
N ILE A 125 -7.15 -6.05 20.75
CA ILE A 125 -7.42 -6.71 22.03
C ILE A 125 -6.11 -7.21 22.66
N SER A 126 -5.15 -7.68 21.87
CA SER A 126 -3.86 -8.15 22.39
C SER A 126 -3.06 -7.02 23.05
N ILE A 127 -3.11 -5.82 22.46
CA ILE A 127 -2.46 -4.62 23.01
C ILE A 127 -3.20 -4.13 24.25
N ILE A 128 -4.53 -4.08 24.19
CA ILE A 128 -5.36 -3.66 25.33
C ILE A 128 -5.15 -4.60 26.52
N ASN A 129 -5.12 -5.91 26.28
CA ASN A 129 -4.87 -6.91 27.31
C ASN A 129 -3.45 -6.81 27.87
N GLY A 130 -2.43 -6.64 27.02
CA GLY A 130 -1.06 -6.40 27.45
C GLY A 130 -0.95 -5.17 28.36
N ILE A 131 -1.52 -4.04 27.93
CA ILE A 131 -1.59 -2.82 28.73
C ILE A 131 -2.28 -3.08 30.08
N ASN A 132 -3.40 -3.81 30.09
CA ASN A 132 -4.14 -4.11 31.32
C ASN A 132 -3.36 -5.01 32.29
N GLN A 133 -2.54 -5.94 31.80
CA GLN A 133 -1.67 -6.77 32.65
C GLN A 133 -0.58 -5.93 33.35
N PHE A 134 0.02 -4.97 32.65
CA PHE A 134 1.07 -4.11 33.22
C PHE A 134 0.55 -2.93 34.06
N ARG A 135 -0.76 -2.64 34.03
CA ARG A 135 -1.39 -1.54 34.77
C ARG A 135 -1.31 -1.63 36.29
N GLY A 136 -0.99 -2.80 36.85
CA GLY A 136 -0.94 -3.02 38.29
C GLY A 136 0.18 -2.28 39.04
N SER A 137 1.15 -1.63 38.36
CA SER A 137 2.42 -1.19 38.99
C SER A 137 2.92 0.23 38.70
N GLY A 138 2.16 1.14 38.05
CA GLY A 138 2.60 2.55 37.96
C GLY A 138 1.83 3.48 37.01
N SER A 139 2.51 4.53 36.52
CA SER A 139 1.87 5.68 35.82
C SER A 139 1.25 5.31 34.47
N ARG A 140 -0.09 5.33 34.41
CA ARG A 140 -0.92 4.92 33.26
C ARG A 140 -0.50 5.50 31.90
N TRP A 141 -0.03 6.74 31.86
CA TRP A 141 0.30 7.42 30.60
C TRP A 141 1.61 6.95 29.97
N LEU A 142 2.67 6.79 30.78
CA LEU A 142 3.97 6.30 30.30
C LEU A 142 3.88 4.86 29.79
N TYR A 143 3.13 4.00 30.49
CA TYR A 143 2.94 2.61 30.09
C TYR A 143 2.16 2.46 28.79
N ASN A 144 1.04 3.16 28.63
CA ASN A 144 0.29 3.09 27.37
C ASN A 144 1.18 3.52 26.19
N LYS A 145 1.89 4.64 26.31
CA LYS A 145 2.73 5.17 25.22
C LYS A 145 3.90 4.26 24.90
N SER A 146 4.61 3.75 25.91
CA SER A 146 5.73 2.85 25.70
C SER A 146 5.28 1.53 25.08
N PHE A 147 4.17 0.95 25.54
CA PHE A 147 3.66 -0.31 25.00
C PHE A 147 3.23 -0.15 23.53
N TYR A 148 2.47 0.90 23.19
CA TYR A 148 2.13 1.18 21.79
C TYR A 148 3.38 1.45 20.94
N GLY A 149 4.37 2.17 21.48
CA GLY A 149 5.63 2.44 20.79
C GLY A 149 6.45 1.17 20.51
N LEU A 150 6.58 0.31 21.52
CA LEU A 150 7.26 -0.99 21.39
C LEU A 150 6.55 -1.88 20.38
N ARG A 151 5.22 -1.99 20.48
CA ARG A 151 4.44 -2.82 19.54
C ARG A 151 4.48 -2.28 18.12
N LEU A 152 4.46 -0.96 17.94
CA LEU A 152 4.64 -0.36 16.62
C LEU A 152 6.04 -0.64 16.08
N GLY A 153 7.07 -0.56 16.93
CA GLY A 153 8.45 -0.93 16.60
C GLY A 153 8.57 -2.39 16.15
N GLU A 154 7.99 -3.32 16.90
CA GLU A 154 7.90 -4.75 16.54
C GLU A 154 7.23 -4.93 15.18
N ASN A 155 6.06 -4.31 14.96
CA ASN A 155 5.36 -4.39 13.69
C ASN A 155 6.22 -3.84 12.54
N ILE A 156 6.90 -2.70 12.72
CA ILE A 156 7.80 -2.16 11.69
C ILE A 156 8.94 -3.13 11.40
N LEU A 157 9.58 -3.70 12.43
CA LEU A 157 10.68 -4.66 12.27
C LEU A 157 10.22 -5.95 11.58
N ASP A 158 9.00 -6.43 11.89
CA ASP A 158 8.40 -7.59 11.24
C ASP A 158 8.19 -7.35 9.74
N ASN A 159 7.77 -6.14 9.37
CA ASN A 159 7.64 -5.73 7.98
C ASN A 159 9.00 -5.56 7.27
N LEU A 160 10.11 -5.41 7.98
CA LEU A 160 11.45 -5.29 7.39
C LEU A 160 12.15 -6.63 7.17
N LYS A 161 11.57 -7.75 7.62
CA LYS A 161 12.15 -9.09 7.45
C LYS A 161 12.27 -9.43 5.96
N PRO A 162 13.48 -9.73 5.43
CA PRO A 162 13.67 -10.03 4.00
C PRO A 162 12.82 -11.20 3.50
N GLN A 163 12.54 -12.16 4.37
CA GLN A 163 11.64 -13.28 4.08
C GLN A 163 10.30 -12.77 3.54
N TYR A 164 9.69 -11.78 4.19
CA TYR A 164 8.39 -11.25 3.79
C TYR A 164 8.41 -10.51 2.43
N TRP A 165 9.54 -9.88 2.11
CA TRP A 165 9.70 -9.15 0.86
C TRP A 165 9.89 -10.04 -0.34
N PHE A 166 10.58 -11.17 -0.19
CA PHE A 166 11.05 -11.94 -1.36
C PHE A 166 10.63 -13.41 -1.36
N ALA A 167 10.44 -14.03 -0.20
CA ALA A 167 10.32 -15.50 -0.09
C ALA A 167 9.03 -16.00 0.55
N GLY A 168 8.39 -15.20 1.41
CA GLY A 168 7.27 -15.60 2.26
C GLY A 168 6.08 -14.66 2.11
N GLY A 169 4.90 -15.22 2.32
CA GLY A 169 3.63 -14.55 2.11
C GLY A 169 3.03 -13.85 3.32
N ASP A 170 1.88 -13.20 3.06
CA ASP A 170 0.95 -12.82 4.12
C ASP A 170 0.42 -14.09 4.82
N ARG A 171 0.26 -14.03 6.14
CA ARG A 171 -0.42 -15.10 6.90
C ARG A 171 -1.91 -15.17 6.57
N ASN A 172 -2.45 -14.09 6.02
CA ASN A 172 -3.85 -14.02 5.61
C ASN A 172 -4.03 -14.66 4.22
N SER A 173 -4.72 -15.81 4.16
CA SER A 173 -4.91 -16.57 2.93
C SER A 173 -6.00 -16.02 2.00
N ILE A 174 -6.69 -14.93 2.36
CA ILE A 174 -7.84 -14.38 1.60
C ILE A 174 -7.49 -14.16 0.13
N TYR A 175 -6.25 -13.75 -0.16
CA TYR A 175 -5.77 -13.51 -1.52
C TYR A 175 -4.79 -14.57 -2.01
N GLY A 176 -4.61 -15.70 -1.33
CA GLY A 176 -3.67 -16.76 -1.75
C GLY A 176 -2.20 -16.34 -1.78
N GLN A 177 -1.84 -15.25 -1.10
CA GLN A 177 -0.50 -14.66 -1.09
C GLN A 177 0.48 -15.35 -0.15
N THR A 178 0.09 -16.46 0.49
CA THR A 178 0.81 -17.11 1.60
C THR A 178 2.17 -17.68 1.20
N ASN A 179 2.35 -18.01 -0.08
CA ASN A 179 3.55 -18.72 -0.58
C ASN A 179 4.56 -17.81 -1.29
N TYR A 180 4.29 -16.51 -1.42
CA TYR A 180 5.12 -15.61 -2.22
C TYR A 180 5.34 -14.26 -1.52
N GLY A 181 6.56 -13.75 -1.59
CA GLY A 181 6.87 -12.40 -1.15
C GLY A 181 6.30 -11.32 -2.07
N LEU A 182 6.39 -10.07 -1.61
CA LEU A 182 6.03 -8.87 -2.38
C LEU A 182 6.74 -8.81 -3.73
N GLY A 183 8.02 -9.13 -3.77
CA GLY A 183 8.84 -9.26 -4.96
C GLY A 183 9.32 -10.69 -5.16
N LEU A 184 9.79 -10.99 -6.38
CA LEU A 184 10.45 -12.26 -6.67
C LEU A 184 11.84 -12.30 -6.03
N VAL A 185 12.23 -13.45 -5.47
CA VAL A 185 13.60 -13.71 -4.97
C VAL A 185 14.67 -13.35 -6.01
N ALA A 186 14.39 -13.52 -7.30
CA ALA A 186 15.28 -13.15 -8.40
C ALA A 186 15.72 -11.67 -8.38
N PHE A 187 14.94 -10.77 -7.79
CA PHE A 187 15.29 -9.35 -7.67
C PHE A 187 16.11 -9.03 -6.40
N LEU A 188 16.31 -9.98 -5.50
CA LEU A 188 17.06 -9.76 -4.25
C LEU A 188 18.49 -9.26 -4.49
N PRO A 189 19.29 -9.79 -5.43
CA PRO A 189 20.63 -9.26 -5.69
C PRO A 189 20.60 -7.80 -6.15
N ALA A 190 19.69 -7.46 -7.06
CA ALA A 190 19.51 -6.09 -7.56
C ALA A 190 19.06 -5.14 -6.45
N PHE A 191 18.17 -5.61 -5.56
CA PHE A 191 17.76 -4.85 -4.38
C PHE A 191 18.93 -4.56 -3.44
N LEU A 192 19.75 -5.56 -3.10
CA LEU A 192 20.89 -5.39 -2.19
C LEU A 192 21.95 -4.43 -2.76
N LEU A 193 22.29 -4.57 -4.03
CA LEU A 193 23.21 -3.65 -4.73
C LEU A 193 22.64 -2.24 -4.80
N GLY A 194 21.35 -2.13 -5.11
CA GLY A 194 20.60 -0.88 -5.16
C GLY A 194 20.55 -0.17 -3.81
N LEU A 195 20.34 -0.93 -2.73
CA LEU A 195 20.30 -0.41 -1.37
C LEU A 195 21.68 0.09 -0.94
N LYS A 196 22.74 -0.69 -1.19
CA LYS A 196 24.13 -0.27 -0.95
C LYS A 196 24.46 1.04 -1.67
N LYS A 197 24.06 1.16 -2.93
CA LYS A 197 24.23 2.39 -3.73
C LYS A 197 23.41 3.56 -3.18
N THR A 198 22.16 3.32 -2.81
CA THR A 198 21.27 4.33 -2.20
C THR A 198 21.85 4.91 -0.92
N LEU A 199 22.41 4.06 -0.05
CA LEU A 199 23.09 4.49 1.19
C LEU A 199 24.39 5.24 0.90
N LYS A 200 25.23 4.74 -0.02
CA LYS A 200 26.48 5.41 -0.43
C LYS A 200 26.25 6.79 -1.03
N GLU A 201 25.23 6.93 -1.87
CA GLU A 201 24.83 8.19 -2.51
C GLU A 201 23.98 9.09 -1.59
N LYS A 202 23.77 8.71 -0.32
CA LYS A 202 22.99 9.46 0.67
C LYS A 202 21.57 9.82 0.19
N LYS A 203 20.95 8.95 -0.60
CA LYS A 203 19.56 9.09 -1.07
C LYS A 203 18.57 8.70 0.04
N TRP A 204 18.68 9.38 1.18
CA TRP A 204 17.88 9.11 2.38
C TRP A 204 16.39 9.22 2.15
N TRP A 205 15.96 10.01 1.16
CA TRP A 205 14.55 10.11 0.78
C TRP A 205 13.97 8.77 0.30
N LEU A 206 14.75 7.90 -0.36
CA LEU A 206 14.31 6.55 -0.77
C LEU A 206 14.15 5.62 0.43
N VAL A 207 15.09 5.71 1.38
CA VAL A 207 15.01 4.96 2.64
C VAL A 207 13.81 5.44 3.46
N GLY A 208 13.60 6.75 3.54
CA GLY A 208 12.43 7.35 4.15
C GLY A 208 11.14 6.91 3.49
N TRP A 209 11.09 6.85 2.15
CA TRP A 209 9.93 6.34 1.42
C TRP A 209 9.65 4.86 1.74
N LEU A 210 10.68 4.01 1.78
CA LEU A 210 10.52 2.60 2.16
C LEU A 210 9.91 2.48 3.57
N VAL A 211 10.44 3.23 4.55
CA VAL A 211 9.94 3.22 5.93
C VAL A 211 8.52 3.77 6.03
N VAL A 212 8.23 4.90 5.39
CA VAL A 212 6.89 5.51 5.38
C VAL A 212 5.87 4.58 4.71
N GLY A 213 6.26 3.91 3.61
CA GLY A 213 5.41 2.96 2.91
C GLY A 213 5.08 1.71 3.72
N ILE A 214 5.85 1.40 4.78
CA ILE A 214 5.59 0.27 5.69
C ILE A 214 4.51 0.64 6.73
N LEU A 215 4.36 1.93 7.06
CA LEU A 215 3.45 2.38 8.11
C LEU A 215 2.01 1.89 7.94
N PRO A 216 1.40 1.89 6.73
CA PRO A 216 0.04 1.41 6.59
C PRO A 216 -0.15 -0.07 7.00
N SER A 217 0.87 -0.91 6.77
CA SER A 217 0.87 -2.32 7.20
C SER A 217 1.19 -2.46 8.69
N ALA A 218 2.12 -1.67 9.22
CA ALA A 218 2.47 -1.71 10.64
C ALA A 218 1.34 -1.23 11.56
N LEU A 219 0.50 -0.30 11.08
CA LEU A 219 -0.68 0.22 11.78
C LEU A 219 -1.95 -0.61 11.53
N SER A 220 -1.81 -1.77 10.91
CA SER A 220 -2.91 -2.65 10.55
C SER A 220 -2.74 -4.05 11.06
N LEU A 221 -3.85 -4.70 11.34
CA LEU A 221 -3.91 -6.10 11.74
C LEU A 221 -4.76 -6.90 10.75
N PRO A 222 -4.33 -8.13 10.41
CA PRO A 222 -3.08 -8.77 10.84
C PRO A 222 -1.83 -8.06 10.25
N THR A 223 -0.72 -8.11 10.98
CA THR A 223 0.58 -7.57 10.56
C THR A 223 1.59 -8.72 10.44
N PRO A 224 2.50 -8.72 9.45
CA PRO A 224 2.56 -7.82 8.29
C PRO A 224 1.47 -8.11 7.22
N ASN A 225 0.96 -7.06 6.56
CA ASN A 225 -0.07 -7.13 5.51
C ASN A 225 0.45 -6.70 4.12
N GLN A 226 0.36 -7.59 3.12
CA GLN A 226 1.01 -7.38 1.82
C GLN A 226 0.28 -6.34 0.97
N GLU A 227 -1.05 -6.31 1.05
CA GLU A 227 -1.88 -5.35 0.32
C GLU A 227 -1.52 -3.90 0.71
N ARG A 228 -1.20 -3.69 1.99
CA ARG A 228 -0.87 -2.37 2.53
C ARG A 228 0.59 -1.97 2.29
N LEU A 229 1.41 -2.88 1.78
CA LEU A 229 2.82 -2.63 1.43
C LEU A 229 3.03 -2.27 -0.04
N VAL A 230 1.97 -2.23 -0.84
CA VAL A 230 2.04 -1.82 -2.26
C VAL A 230 2.75 -0.48 -2.43
N GLY A 231 2.53 0.48 -1.52
CA GLY A 231 3.22 1.77 -1.55
C GLY A 231 4.73 1.68 -1.31
N ALA A 232 5.17 0.78 -0.43
CA ALA A 232 6.59 0.53 -0.18
C ALA A 232 7.25 -0.27 -1.31
N MET A 233 6.49 -1.12 -2.00
CA MET A 233 6.96 -1.87 -3.16
C MET A 233 7.45 -0.95 -4.30
N LEU A 234 6.87 0.24 -4.44
CA LEU A 234 7.36 1.27 -5.38
C LEU A 234 8.78 1.73 -5.04
N ALA A 235 9.08 1.95 -3.76
CA ALA A 235 10.43 2.30 -3.32
C ALA A 235 11.41 1.14 -3.60
N VAL A 236 11.01 -0.10 -3.29
CA VAL A 236 11.79 -1.30 -3.60
C VAL A 236 12.10 -1.40 -5.09
N ALA A 237 11.12 -1.16 -5.96
CA ALA A 237 11.32 -1.19 -7.40
C ALA A 237 12.35 -0.16 -7.89
N VAL A 238 12.32 1.07 -7.38
CA VAL A 238 13.34 2.09 -7.69
C VAL A 238 14.71 1.65 -7.20
N ILE A 239 14.79 1.11 -5.99
CA ILE A 239 16.05 0.62 -5.41
C ILE A 239 16.61 -0.52 -6.27
N CYS A 240 15.81 -1.52 -6.65
CA CYS A 240 16.22 -2.58 -7.58
C CYS A 240 16.73 -2.01 -8.91
N GLY A 241 16.00 -1.05 -9.48
CA GLY A 241 16.39 -0.39 -10.74
C GLY A 241 17.70 0.40 -10.65
N MET A 242 18.09 0.88 -9.46
CA MET A 242 19.38 1.53 -9.24
C MET A 242 20.55 0.55 -9.11
N GLY A 243 20.29 -0.66 -8.63
CA GLY A 243 21.27 -1.73 -8.42
C GLY A 243 21.53 -2.60 -9.63
N TRP A 244 20.67 -2.51 -10.66
CA TRP A 244 20.85 -3.26 -11.90
C TRP A 244 22.07 -2.76 -12.70
N PRO A 245 22.91 -3.66 -13.25
CA PRO A 245 23.99 -3.27 -14.15
C PRO A 245 23.42 -2.56 -15.38
N ARG A 246 23.99 -1.41 -15.75
CA ARG A 246 23.61 -0.72 -16.99
C ARG A 246 24.23 -1.39 -18.20
#